data_AF-A0A653DPW1-F1
#
_entry.id   AF-A0A653DPW1-F1
#
_cell.length_a   1.000
_cell.length_b   1.000
_cell.length_c   1.000
_cell.angle_alpha   90.00
_cell.angle_beta   90.00
_cell.angle_gamma   90.00
#
_symmetry.space_group_name_H-M   'P 1'
#
loop_
_entity.id
_entity.type
_entity.pdbx_description
1 polymer ?
#
loop_
_entity_poly.entity_id
_entity_poly.type
_entity_poly.pdbx_seq_one_letter_code
_entity_poly.pdbx_strand_id
1 'polypeptide(L)'
;MNQLSYSKQFEKDFRRAKFEQMKWSNVEEVIRINRNRREDWYSKYELNFSEGFDMTLRKTVFGEYVDTFNWQQEQDPYLNENKLLITNYQLKHFTSKEKEKFEKNNMLFDDSLDLLIDTINKREIVEGAWLKKSLEGVRLLNFYIKRIDYGLKSFVNLQVLILVGNNIRDIEGCNLPRCLVFLELYNNFIQSIQNLVKKVPKSLLHLGLGRNRLNDGE
;
A
#
# COMPACT_ATOMS: atom_id res chain seq x y z
N MET A 1 -36.65 -20.92 8.94
CA MET A 1 -35.36 -21.14 9.64
C MET A 1 -34.92 -19.80 10.21
N ASN A 2 -34.88 -19.69 11.54
CA ASN A 2 -34.54 -18.44 12.22
C ASN A 2 -33.04 -18.16 12.05
N GLN A 3 -32.68 -17.06 11.41
CA GLN A 3 -31.31 -16.53 11.45
C GLN A 3 -31.01 -16.08 12.88
N LEU A 4 -30.03 -16.72 13.51
CA LEU A 4 -29.47 -16.29 14.79
C LEU A 4 -28.77 -14.94 14.56
N SER A 5 -29.45 -13.85 14.90
CA SER A 5 -28.85 -12.52 14.96
C SER A 5 -27.98 -12.45 16.23
N TYR A 6 -26.66 -12.39 16.05
CA TYR A 6 -25.74 -12.13 17.15
C TYR A 6 -25.75 -10.64 17.51
N SER A 7 -25.55 -10.32 18.80
CA SER A 7 -25.46 -8.94 19.23
C SER A 7 -24.18 -8.28 18.69
N LYS A 8 -24.24 -6.98 18.37
CA LYS A 8 -23.05 -6.19 17.96
C LYS A 8 -21.89 -6.30 18.95
N GLN A 9 -22.20 -6.50 20.23
CA GLN A 9 -21.21 -6.69 21.28
C GLN A 9 -20.53 -8.06 21.16
N PHE A 10 -21.28 -9.13 20.92
CA PHE A 10 -20.73 -10.46 20.67
C PHE A 10 -19.85 -10.49 19.43
N GLU A 11 -20.26 -9.87 18.32
CA GLU A 11 -19.41 -9.80 17.11
C GLU A 11 -18.10 -9.06 17.36
N LYS A 12 -18.15 -7.98 18.15
CA LYS A 12 -16.98 -7.19 18.53
C LYS A 12 -16.03 -7.99 19.41
N ASP A 13 -16.56 -8.71 20.40
CA ASP A 13 -15.78 -9.51 21.33
C ASP A 13 -15.22 -10.77 20.65
N PHE A 14 -15.98 -11.39 19.75
CA PHE A 14 -15.55 -12.51 18.93
C PHE A 14 -14.42 -12.11 17.97
N ARG A 15 -14.57 -10.99 17.25
CA ARG A 15 -13.51 -10.45 16.40
C ARG A 15 -12.27 -10.16 17.23
N ARG A 16 -12.42 -9.51 18.38
CA ARG A 16 -11.32 -9.20 19.29
C ARG A 16 -10.60 -10.46 19.79
N ALA A 17 -11.33 -11.48 20.22
CA ALA A 17 -10.75 -12.75 20.68
C ALA A 17 -9.98 -13.47 19.56
N LYS A 18 -10.53 -13.53 18.34
CA LYS A 18 -9.81 -14.06 17.17
C LYS A 18 -8.57 -13.24 16.82
N PHE A 19 -8.66 -11.92 16.93
CA PHE A 19 -7.58 -10.97 16.62
C PHE A 19 -6.44 -11.03 17.66
N GLU A 20 -6.76 -11.27 18.93
CA GLU A 20 -5.80 -11.42 20.03
C GLU A 20 -5.10 -12.79 20.02
N GLN A 21 -5.72 -13.81 19.42
CA GLN A 21 -5.14 -15.16 19.27
C GLN A 21 -4.22 -15.31 18.05
N MET A 22 -4.19 -14.33 17.14
CA MET A 22 -3.31 -14.36 15.97
C MET A 22 -1.83 -14.19 16.39
N LYS A 23 -0.96 -15.05 15.84
CA LYS A 23 0.50 -14.87 15.92
C LYS A 23 0.92 -13.85 14.86
N TRP A 24 1.19 -12.63 15.31
CA TRP A 24 1.65 -11.54 14.49
C TRP A 24 3.17 -11.61 14.30
N SER A 25 3.64 -11.28 13.10
CA SER A 25 5.06 -10.98 12.91
C SER A 25 5.43 -9.67 13.62
N ASN A 26 6.72 -9.44 13.89
CA ASN A 26 7.21 -8.19 14.48
C ASN A 26 6.77 -6.95 13.68
N VAL A 27 6.63 -7.08 12.36
CA VAL A 27 6.16 -6.02 11.46
C VAL A 27 4.67 -5.72 11.66
N GLU A 28 3.85 -6.74 11.87
CA GLU A 28 2.40 -6.60 12.09
C GLU A 28 2.07 -6.15 13.52
N GLU A 29 2.89 -6.51 14.50
CA GLU A 29 2.75 -6.06 15.87
C GLU A 29 2.94 -4.53 16.00
N VAL A 30 3.73 -3.91 15.12
CA VAL A 30 3.88 -2.44 15.05
C VAL A 30 2.63 -1.77 14.48
N ILE A 31 1.97 -2.40 13.51
CA ILE A 31 0.70 -1.89 12.93
C ILE A 31 -0.41 -1.87 13.99
N ARG A 32 -0.35 -2.81 14.97
CA ARG A 32 -1.26 -2.96 16.12
C ARG A 32 -1.27 -1.77 17.07
N ILE A 33 -0.18 -1.00 17.19
CA ILE A 33 -0.01 0.00 18.26
C ILE A 33 -0.51 1.39 17.80
N ASN A 34 -1.00 2.19 18.76
CA ASN A 34 -1.56 3.55 18.59
C ASN A 34 -0.74 4.44 17.62
N ARG A 35 -1.43 5.31 16.87
CA ARG A 35 -0.86 6.15 15.80
C ARG A 35 0.44 6.86 16.19
N ASN A 36 0.50 7.42 17.40
CA ASN A 36 1.68 8.15 17.90
C ASN A 36 2.89 7.22 18.14
N ARG A 37 2.66 5.97 18.58
CA ARG A 37 3.74 4.97 18.72
C ARG A 37 4.24 4.45 17.37
N ARG A 38 3.41 4.49 16.32
CA ARG A 38 3.83 4.19 14.94
C ARG A 38 4.68 5.30 14.35
N GLU A 39 4.30 6.56 14.54
CA GLU A 39 5.11 7.71 14.11
C GLU A 39 6.46 7.77 14.86
N ASP A 40 6.49 7.46 16.16
CA ASP A 40 7.71 7.30 16.97
C ASP A 40 8.59 6.11 16.54
N TRP A 41 8.01 5.11 15.87
CA TRP A 41 8.74 3.95 15.37
C TRP A 41 9.22 4.17 13.93
N TYR A 42 8.41 4.75 13.05
CA TYR A 42 8.82 5.15 11.69
C TYR A 42 9.88 6.25 11.70
N SER A 43 9.92 7.10 12.72
CA SER A 43 11.01 8.06 12.90
C SER A 43 12.35 7.37 13.23
N LYS A 44 12.31 6.17 13.83
CA LYS A 44 13.48 5.35 14.19
C LYS A 44 13.95 4.42 13.07
N TYR A 45 13.09 4.07 12.12
CA TYR A 45 13.42 3.16 11.01
C TYR A 45 13.56 3.90 9.67
N GLU A 46 14.57 3.51 8.90
CA GLU A 46 14.74 4.00 7.53
C GLU A 46 13.86 3.22 6.56
N LEU A 47 12.60 3.64 6.40
CA LEU A 47 11.68 3.00 5.47
C LEU A 47 12.14 3.17 4.02
N ASN A 48 12.26 2.05 3.32
CA ASN A 48 12.40 2.02 1.88
C ASN A 48 11.03 1.97 1.17
N PHE A 49 11.05 2.10 -0.16
CA PHE A 49 9.83 2.09 -0.97
C PHE A 49 9.04 0.78 -0.80
N SER A 50 9.69 -0.38 -0.88
CA SER A 50 9.02 -1.67 -0.76
C SER A 50 8.30 -1.84 0.58
N GLU A 51 8.95 -1.43 1.68
CA GLU A 51 8.35 -1.44 3.02
C GLU A 51 7.15 -0.47 3.09
N GLY A 52 7.31 0.77 2.62
CA GLY A 52 6.23 1.75 2.59
C GLY A 52 5.04 1.28 1.75
N PHE A 53 5.29 0.63 0.61
CA PHE A 53 4.28 0.04 -0.23
C PHE A 53 3.52 -1.07 0.49
N ASP A 54 4.22 -2.09 0.99
CA ASP A 54 3.59 -3.25 1.63
C ASP A 54 2.76 -2.81 2.86
N MET A 55 3.27 -1.85 3.62
CA MET A 55 2.58 -1.29 4.78
C MET A 55 1.33 -0.48 4.43
N THR A 56 1.33 0.18 3.28
CA THR A 56 0.15 0.90 2.78
C THR A 56 -0.85 -0.08 2.20
N LEU A 57 -0.40 -1.07 1.43
CA LEU A 57 -1.23 -2.11 0.83
C LEU A 57 -1.99 -2.88 1.90
N ARG A 58 -1.34 -3.22 3.02
CA ARG A 58 -2.00 -3.86 4.19
C ARG A 58 -3.19 -3.06 4.76
N LYS A 59 -3.26 -1.75 4.53
CA LYS A 59 -4.38 -0.90 5.01
C LYS A 59 -5.52 -0.80 4.00
N THR A 60 -5.27 -1.14 2.75
CA THR A 60 -6.28 -1.20 1.68
C THR A 60 -7.17 -2.42 1.86
N VAL A 61 -8.33 -2.44 1.20
CA VAL A 61 -9.18 -3.62 1.07
C VAL A 61 -8.44 -4.76 0.39
N PHE A 62 -7.56 -4.44 -0.57
CA PHE A 62 -6.76 -5.42 -1.30
C PHE A 62 -5.84 -6.23 -0.37
N GLY A 63 -5.26 -5.56 0.65
CA GLY A 63 -4.36 -6.17 1.61
C GLY A 63 -4.97 -7.32 2.43
N GLU A 64 -6.30 -7.36 2.56
CA GLU A 64 -7.01 -8.45 3.26
C GLU A 64 -7.04 -9.76 2.46
N TYR A 65 -6.72 -9.71 1.16
CA TYR A 65 -6.76 -10.83 0.24
C TYR A 65 -5.37 -11.28 -0.20
N VAL A 66 -4.39 -10.39 -0.18
CA VAL A 66 -3.04 -10.68 -0.65
C VAL A 66 -2.39 -11.82 0.14
N ASP A 67 -1.94 -12.84 -0.56
CA ASP A 67 -1.33 -14.06 -0.02
C ASP A 67 -0.14 -13.79 0.92
N THR A 68 0.75 -12.87 0.55
CA THR A 68 1.96 -12.55 1.33
C THR A 68 1.63 -12.01 2.72
N PHE A 69 0.42 -11.47 2.93
CA PHE A 69 -0.04 -10.95 4.21
C PHE A 69 -0.94 -11.93 4.96
N ASN A 70 -1.47 -12.92 4.26
CA ASN A 70 -2.48 -13.85 4.76
C ASN A 70 -2.05 -15.32 4.57
N TRP A 71 -0.74 -15.58 4.60
CA TRP A 71 -0.14 -16.88 4.34
C TRP A 71 -0.55 -17.96 5.35
N GLN A 72 -1.05 -17.58 6.53
CA GLN A 72 -1.58 -18.54 7.51
C GLN A 72 -2.98 -19.05 7.16
N GLN A 73 -3.67 -18.41 6.22
CA GLN A 73 -4.99 -18.84 5.75
C GLN A 73 -4.81 -19.71 4.51
N GLU A 74 -5.61 -20.77 4.40
CA GLU A 74 -5.72 -21.55 3.17
C GLU A 74 -6.39 -20.67 2.11
N GLN A 75 -5.58 -20.03 1.26
CA GLN A 75 -6.09 -19.14 0.21
C GLN A 75 -6.72 -19.99 -0.89
N ASP A 76 -8.04 -19.90 -1.01
CA ASP A 76 -8.81 -20.59 -2.03
C ASP A 76 -9.96 -19.68 -2.56
N PRO A 77 -10.61 -20.05 -3.67
CA PRO A 77 -11.72 -19.27 -4.22
C PRO A 77 -12.88 -19.08 -3.24
N TYR A 78 -13.21 -20.09 -2.43
CA TYR A 78 -14.33 -20.04 -1.49
C TYR A 78 -14.06 -19.05 -0.35
N LEU A 79 -12.84 -18.99 0.17
CA LEU A 79 -12.42 -18.00 1.17
C LEU A 79 -12.53 -16.59 0.59
N ASN A 80 -12.07 -16.39 -0.65
CA ASN A 80 -12.12 -15.09 -1.32
C ASN A 80 -13.55 -14.61 -1.57
N GLU A 81 -14.43 -15.50 -2.05
CA GLU A 81 -15.86 -15.20 -2.22
C GLU A 81 -16.52 -14.80 -0.89
N ASN A 82 -16.26 -15.55 0.19
CA ASN A 82 -16.81 -15.25 1.51
C ASN A 82 -16.31 -13.91 2.07
N LYS A 83 -15.01 -13.64 1.94
CA LYS A 83 -14.45 -12.33 2.31
C LYS A 83 -15.12 -11.22 1.52
N LEU A 84 -15.32 -11.40 0.20
CA LEU A 84 -15.92 -10.40 -0.66
C LEU A 84 -17.40 -10.13 -0.29
N LEU A 85 -18.16 -11.16 0.07
CA LEU A 85 -19.52 -11.00 0.60
C LEU A 85 -19.54 -10.15 1.88
N ILE A 86 -18.61 -10.41 2.81
CA ILE A 86 -18.47 -9.64 4.06
C ILE A 86 -18.07 -8.20 3.75
N THR A 87 -17.07 -7.98 2.89
CA THR A 87 -16.63 -6.65 2.45
C THR A 87 -17.79 -5.87 1.83
N ASN A 88 -18.54 -6.47 0.91
CA ASN A 88 -19.70 -5.84 0.28
C ASN A 88 -20.81 -5.50 1.26
N TYR A 89 -21.08 -6.37 2.24
CA TYR A 89 -22.04 -6.09 3.30
C TYR A 89 -21.58 -4.89 4.14
N GLN A 90 -20.30 -4.84 4.53
CA GLN A 90 -19.75 -3.72 5.29
C GLN A 90 -19.86 -2.40 4.51
N LEU A 91 -19.45 -2.38 3.24
CA LEU A 91 -19.52 -1.21 2.38
C LEU A 91 -20.95 -0.63 2.27
N LYS A 92 -21.97 -1.50 2.18
CA LYS A 92 -23.38 -1.09 2.13
C LYS A 92 -23.88 -0.46 3.43
N HIS A 93 -23.25 -0.78 4.56
CA HIS A 93 -23.69 -0.37 5.90
C HIS A 93 -22.74 0.62 6.57
N PHE A 94 -21.69 1.08 5.88
CA PHE A 94 -20.80 2.10 6.41
C PHE A 94 -21.54 3.42 6.65
N THR A 95 -21.25 4.02 7.80
CA THR A 95 -21.53 5.44 8.03
C THR A 95 -20.70 6.30 7.07
N SER A 96 -21.09 7.54 6.87
CA SER A 96 -20.33 8.48 6.01
C SER A 96 -18.86 8.60 6.40
N LYS A 97 -18.57 8.61 7.71
CA LYS A 97 -17.20 8.68 8.24
C LYS A 97 -16.39 7.41 7.96
N GLU A 98 -17.04 6.24 8.02
CA GLU A 98 -16.38 4.96 7.69
C GLU A 98 -16.09 4.87 6.19
N LYS A 99 -17.03 5.35 5.35
CA LYS A 99 -16.84 5.42 3.90
C LYS A 99 -15.66 6.33 3.53
N GLU A 100 -15.59 7.53 4.10
CA GLU A 100 -14.46 8.45 3.90
C GLU A 100 -13.12 7.82 4.33
N LYS A 101 -13.10 7.14 5.49
CA LYS A 101 -11.91 6.43 5.96
C LYS A 101 -11.52 5.28 5.03
N PHE A 102 -12.51 4.53 4.54
CA PHE A 102 -12.29 3.43 3.60
C PHE A 102 -11.71 3.96 2.29
N GLU A 103 -12.31 4.99 1.70
CA GLU A 103 -11.82 5.63 0.47
C GLU A 103 -10.37 6.09 0.66
N LYS A 104 -10.09 6.81 1.75
CA LYS A 104 -8.73 7.29 2.08
C LYS A 104 -7.71 6.15 2.18
N ASN A 105 -8.08 5.03 2.81
CA ASN A 105 -7.20 3.87 2.95
C ASN A 105 -6.93 3.16 1.62
N ASN A 106 -7.80 3.33 0.62
CA ASN A 106 -7.73 2.69 -0.69
C ASN A 106 -7.21 3.63 -1.80
N MET A 107 -6.59 4.75 -1.44
CA MET A 107 -5.98 5.68 -2.41
C MET A 107 -4.57 5.27 -2.87
N LEU A 108 -4.11 4.05 -2.55
CA LEU A 108 -2.77 3.58 -2.93
C LEU A 108 -2.63 3.45 -4.45
N PHE A 109 -3.69 3.02 -5.13
CA PHE A 109 -3.81 2.98 -6.58
C PHE A 109 -5.29 3.14 -6.95
N ASP A 110 -5.53 3.63 -8.16
CA ASP A 110 -6.88 3.87 -8.66
C ASP A 110 -7.66 2.54 -8.79
N ASP A 111 -8.99 2.63 -8.69
CA ASP A 111 -9.93 1.51 -8.88
C ASP A 111 -9.63 0.26 -8.04
N SER A 112 -9.08 0.45 -6.84
CA SER A 112 -8.61 -0.63 -5.96
C SER A 112 -9.65 -1.73 -5.72
N LEU A 113 -10.93 -1.38 -5.56
CA LEU A 113 -12.01 -2.34 -5.33
C LEU A 113 -12.38 -3.10 -6.61
N ASP A 114 -12.44 -2.41 -7.74
CA ASP A 114 -12.77 -3.03 -9.03
C ASP A 114 -11.65 -3.98 -9.47
N LEU A 115 -10.39 -3.58 -9.29
CA LEU A 115 -9.24 -4.45 -9.50
C LEU A 115 -9.31 -5.68 -8.59
N LEU A 116 -9.72 -5.53 -7.32
CA LEU A 116 -9.85 -6.66 -6.40
C LEU A 116 -10.92 -7.64 -6.87
N ILE A 117 -12.11 -7.13 -7.21
CA ILE A 117 -13.22 -7.94 -7.71
C ILE A 117 -12.81 -8.68 -8.99
N ASP A 118 -12.19 -7.98 -9.93
CA ASP A 118 -11.68 -8.57 -11.16
C ASP A 118 -10.62 -9.66 -10.89
N THR A 119 -9.74 -9.41 -9.91
CA THR A 119 -8.71 -10.38 -9.50
C THR A 119 -9.35 -11.65 -8.94
N ILE A 120 -10.30 -11.52 -8.01
CA ILE A 120 -11.00 -12.66 -7.39
C ILE A 120 -11.75 -13.48 -8.45
N ASN A 121 -12.36 -12.83 -9.44
CA ASN A 121 -13.09 -13.52 -10.51
C ASN A 121 -12.18 -14.26 -11.49
N LYS A 122 -10.90 -13.89 -11.58
CA LYS A 122 -9.95 -14.43 -12.57
C LYS A 122 -8.87 -15.32 -11.96
N ARG A 123 -8.68 -15.28 -10.64
CA ARG A 123 -7.59 -15.95 -9.94
C ARG A 123 -8.09 -16.62 -8.68
N GLU A 124 -7.58 -17.84 -8.46
CA GLU A 124 -7.84 -18.59 -7.22
C GLU A 124 -7.19 -17.92 -6.01
N ILE A 125 -5.99 -17.35 -6.21
CA ILE A 125 -5.18 -16.71 -5.17
C ILE A 125 -4.84 -15.29 -5.60
N VAL A 126 -4.98 -14.35 -4.66
CA VAL A 126 -4.58 -12.96 -4.85
C VAL A 126 -3.09 -12.81 -4.54
N GLU A 127 -2.25 -13.14 -5.51
CA GLU A 127 -0.79 -13.11 -5.36
C GLU A 127 -0.24 -11.68 -5.33
N GLY A 128 0.51 -11.34 -4.27
CA GLY A 128 1.14 -10.03 -4.14
C GLY A 128 2.16 -9.73 -5.26
N ALA A 129 2.86 -10.77 -5.75
CA ALA A 129 3.79 -10.63 -6.87
C ALA A 129 3.09 -10.30 -8.20
N TRP A 130 1.90 -10.86 -8.41
CA TRP A 130 1.08 -10.51 -9.58
C TRP A 130 0.58 -9.07 -9.47
N LEU A 131 0.07 -8.69 -8.29
CA LEU A 131 -0.44 -7.33 -8.07
C LEU A 131 0.63 -6.27 -8.42
N LYS A 132 1.85 -6.44 -7.92
CA LYS A 132 2.95 -5.50 -8.25
C LYS A 132 3.14 -5.35 -9.76
N LYS A 133 3.00 -6.42 -10.54
CA LYS A 133 3.11 -6.39 -12.01
C LYS A 133 1.87 -5.83 -12.71
N SER A 134 0.69 -5.87 -12.11
CA SER A 134 -0.55 -5.37 -12.73
C SER A 134 -0.79 -3.88 -12.53
N LEU A 135 -0.13 -3.26 -11.56
CA LEU A 135 -0.33 -1.84 -11.25
C LEU A 135 0.36 -0.91 -12.26
N GLU A 136 -0.42 0.02 -12.82
CA GLU A 136 0.05 1.09 -13.69
C GLU A 136 0.33 2.40 -12.93
N GLY A 137 -0.31 2.59 -11.77
CA GLY A 137 -0.15 3.77 -10.93
C GLY A 137 -0.03 3.40 -9.45
N VAL A 138 0.89 4.06 -8.72
CA VAL A 138 1.05 3.91 -7.28
C VAL A 138 1.22 5.27 -6.61
N ARG A 139 0.54 5.49 -5.48
CA ARG A 139 0.55 6.72 -4.68
C ARG A 139 0.88 6.43 -3.23
N LEU A 140 2.04 6.88 -2.77
CA LEU A 140 2.49 6.74 -1.38
C LEU A 140 2.73 8.13 -0.79
N LEU A 141 1.75 8.61 -0.02
CA LEU A 141 1.72 9.97 0.52
C LEU A 141 2.06 9.97 2.00
N ASN A 142 3.06 10.77 2.42
CA ASN A 142 3.42 10.96 3.83
C ASN A 142 3.73 9.65 4.60
N PHE A 143 4.50 8.75 3.99
CA PHE A 143 4.91 7.48 4.58
C PHE A 143 6.33 7.48 5.13
N TYR A 144 6.97 8.65 5.21
CA TYR A 144 8.34 8.83 5.72
C TYR A 144 9.40 8.01 4.98
N ILE A 145 9.10 7.58 3.74
CA ILE A 145 10.02 6.80 2.90
C ILE A 145 11.29 7.63 2.68
N LYS A 146 12.46 7.05 2.95
CA LYS A 146 13.76 7.73 2.82
C LYS A 146 14.51 7.36 1.55
N ARG A 147 14.27 6.17 0.99
CA ARG A 147 14.96 5.67 -0.20
C ARG A 147 14.08 4.82 -1.10
N ILE A 148 14.36 4.86 -2.39
CA ILE A 148 13.79 3.96 -3.39
C ILE A 148 14.75 2.79 -3.57
N ASP A 149 14.31 1.60 -3.17
CA ASP A 149 15.07 0.35 -3.29
C ASP A 149 14.79 -0.39 -4.61
N TYR A 150 15.56 -1.45 -4.86
CA TYR A 150 15.46 -2.25 -6.08
C TYR A 150 14.08 -2.91 -6.26
N GLY A 151 13.33 -3.13 -5.18
CA GLY A 151 12.01 -3.77 -5.23
C GLY A 151 10.99 -3.02 -6.11
N LEU A 152 11.17 -1.71 -6.33
CA LEU A 152 10.36 -0.93 -7.27
C LEU A 152 10.38 -1.49 -8.71
N LYS A 153 11.45 -2.20 -9.11
CA LYS A 153 11.52 -2.85 -10.43
C LYS A 153 10.55 -4.00 -10.63
N SER A 154 9.99 -4.55 -9.56
CA SER A 154 8.96 -5.59 -9.67
C SER A 154 7.66 -5.06 -10.31
N PHE A 155 7.49 -3.73 -10.34
CA PHE A 155 6.34 -3.05 -10.93
C PHE A 155 6.59 -2.77 -12.42
N VAL A 156 6.60 -3.85 -13.20
CA VAL A 156 7.05 -3.81 -14.61
C VAL A 156 6.17 -2.96 -15.52
N ASN A 157 4.91 -2.75 -15.17
CA ASN A 157 3.94 -1.95 -15.92
C ASN A 157 3.68 -0.56 -15.31
N LEU A 158 4.44 -0.17 -14.28
CA LEU A 158 4.22 1.11 -13.59
C LEU A 158 4.57 2.28 -14.49
N GLN A 159 3.57 3.11 -14.78
CA GLN A 159 3.67 4.33 -15.56
C GLN A 159 3.62 5.58 -14.69
N VAL A 160 2.91 5.53 -13.55
CA VAL A 160 2.70 6.66 -12.65
C VAL A 160 3.19 6.32 -11.23
N LEU A 161 4.13 7.11 -10.72
CA LEU A 161 4.62 6.99 -9.34
C LEU A 161 4.53 8.34 -8.63
N ILE A 162 3.74 8.39 -7.55
CA ILE A 162 3.55 9.57 -6.72
C ILE A 162 4.08 9.29 -5.32
N LEU A 163 5.10 10.04 -4.91
CA LEU A 163 5.83 9.89 -3.64
C LEU A 163 5.83 11.20 -2.82
N VAL A 164 4.73 11.94 -2.88
CA VAL A 164 4.59 13.25 -2.24
C VAL A 164 4.69 13.18 -0.72
N GLY A 165 5.43 14.13 -0.13
CA GLY A 165 5.48 14.30 1.32
C GLY A 165 6.28 13.23 2.05
N ASN A 166 7.23 12.57 1.37
CA ASN A 166 8.12 11.60 2.00
C ASN A 166 9.44 12.25 2.44
N ASN A 167 10.39 11.44 2.88
CA ASN A 167 11.68 11.88 3.40
C ASN A 167 12.84 11.55 2.45
N ILE A 168 12.55 11.44 1.14
CA ILE A 168 13.51 11.00 0.13
C ILE A 168 14.59 12.07 -0.04
N ARG A 169 15.86 11.66 0.03
CA ARG A 169 17.01 12.57 -0.12
C ARG A 169 17.76 12.39 -1.43
N ASP A 170 17.70 11.19 -2.00
CA ASP A 170 18.35 10.84 -3.24
C ASP A 170 17.55 9.74 -3.94
N ILE A 171 17.70 9.66 -5.26
CA ILE A 171 17.04 8.69 -6.12
C ILE A 171 18.04 8.16 -7.12
N GLU A 172 18.26 6.86 -7.09
CA GLU A 172 18.99 6.19 -8.14
C GLU A 172 18.05 5.93 -9.32
N GLY A 173 18.31 6.59 -10.46
CA GLY A 173 17.48 6.39 -11.66
C GLY A 173 17.43 4.93 -12.11
N CYS A 174 18.47 4.16 -11.77
CA CYS A 174 18.55 2.75 -12.08
C CYS A 174 17.50 1.87 -11.38
N ASN A 175 16.87 2.35 -10.29
CA ASN A 175 15.82 1.65 -9.55
C ASN A 175 14.41 1.94 -10.10
N LEU A 176 14.26 2.94 -10.98
CA LEU A 176 12.97 3.28 -11.57
C LEU A 176 12.57 2.25 -12.66
N PRO A 177 11.26 1.91 -12.78
CA PRO A 177 10.77 1.04 -13.84
C PRO A 177 10.96 1.70 -15.21
N ARG A 178 11.25 0.89 -16.24
CA ARG A 178 11.53 1.40 -17.59
C ARG A 178 10.30 2.00 -18.28
N CYS A 179 9.09 1.65 -17.84
CA CYS A 179 7.84 2.17 -18.38
C CYS A 179 7.36 3.45 -17.65
N LEU A 180 8.12 3.96 -16.68
CA LEU A 180 7.69 5.09 -15.87
C LEU A 180 7.62 6.38 -16.71
N VAL A 181 6.42 6.94 -16.82
CA VAL A 181 6.11 8.15 -17.58
C VAL A 181 5.99 9.38 -16.67
N PHE A 182 5.50 9.18 -15.45
CA PHE A 182 5.20 10.24 -14.50
C PHE A 182 5.81 9.94 -13.13
N LEU A 183 6.67 10.83 -12.65
CA LEU A 183 7.27 10.78 -11.32
C LEU A 183 7.01 12.08 -10.56
N GLU A 184 6.27 12.01 -9.45
CA GLU A 184 6.01 13.16 -8.58
C GLU A 184 6.67 12.96 -7.21
N LEU A 185 7.53 13.92 -6.84
CA LEU A 185 8.36 13.93 -5.64
C LEU A 185 8.20 15.22 -4.83
N TYR A 186 7.11 15.95 -5.03
CA TYR A 186 6.80 17.17 -4.30
C TYR A 186 6.93 16.98 -2.78
N ASN A 187 7.53 17.97 -2.12
CA ASN A 187 7.72 18.02 -0.66
C ASN A 187 8.52 16.82 -0.12
N ASN A 188 9.73 16.63 -0.64
CA ASN A 188 10.73 15.69 -0.13
C ASN A 188 12.00 16.45 0.31
N PHE A 189 13.12 15.76 0.53
CA PHE A 189 14.40 16.33 0.94
C PHE A 189 15.51 16.16 -0.09
N ILE A 190 15.16 16.08 -1.38
CA ILE A 190 16.12 15.87 -2.47
C ILE A 190 17.01 17.10 -2.61
N GLN A 191 18.33 16.90 -2.61
CA GLN A 191 19.32 17.97 -2.73
C GLN A 191 19.97 18.03 -4.12
N SER A 192 20.03 16.90 -4.82
CA SER A 192 20.62 16.78 -6.15
C SER A 192 19.89 15.72 -6.96
N ILE A 193 19.90 15.88 -8.29
CA ILE A 193 19.33 14.91 -9.24
C ILE A 193 20.41 14.12 -10.01
N GLN A 194 21.69 14.25 -9.63
CA GLN A 194 22.81 13.61 -10.34
C GLN A 194 22.66 12.08 -10.43
N ASN A 195 22.20 11.42 -9.36
CA ASN A 195 21.99 9.96 -9.38
C ASN A 195 20.73 9.54 -10.14
N LEU A 196 19.73 10.43 -10.21
CA LEU A 196 18.52 10.21 -11.00
C LEU A 196 18.86 10.18 -12.49
N VAL A 197 19.61 11.19 -12.98
CA VAL A 197 19.87 11.36 -14.42
C VAL A 197 20.83 10.31 -15.00
N LYS A 198 21.69 9.66 -14.20
CA LYS A 198 22.62 8.62 -14.66
C LYS A 198 21.95 7.48 -15.42
N LYS A 199 20.77 7.05 -14.97
CA LYS A 199 20.04 5.89 -15.51
C LYS A 199 18.52 6.12 -15.52
N VAL A 200 18.09 7.34 -15.78
CA VAL A 200 16.65 7.68 -15.82
C VAL A 200 15.93 6.91 -16.94
N PRO A 201 14.68 6.45 -16.72
CA PRO A 201 13.85 5.88 -17.78
C PRO A 201 13.67 6.88 -18.93
N LYS A 202 13.89 6.43 -20.18
CA LYS A 202 13.72 7.28 -21.37
C LYS A 202 12.27 7.67 -21.65
N SER A 203 11.33 6.94 -21.06
CA SER A 203 9.89 7.16 -21.13
C SER A 203 9.40 8.25 -20.18
N LEU A 204 10.24 8.76 -19.28
CA LEU A 204 9.83 9.74 -18.29
C LEU A 204 9.53 11.09 -18.96
N LEU A 205 8.25 11.50 -18.92
CA LEU A 205 7.76 12.75 -19.51
C LEU A 205 7.48 13.82 -18.44
N HIS A 206 7.22 13.41 -17.21
CA HIS A 206 6.95 14.32 -16.10
C HIS A 206 7.83 14.01 -14.89
N LEU A 207 8.45 15.07 -14.34
CA LEU A 207 9.22 15.04 -13.11
C LEU A 207 8.82 16.22 -12.20
N GLY A 208 8.08 15.94 -11.15
CA GLY A 208 7.70 16.91 -10.12
C GLY A 208 8.73 16.94 -8.98
N LEU A 209 9.34 18.10 -8.73
CA LEU A 209 10.38 18.29 -7.69
C LEU A 209 10.10 19.47 -6.75
N GLY A 210 8.91 20.08 -6.82
CA GLY A 210 8.59 21.25 -5.99
C GLY A 210 8.77 20.99 -4.49
N ARG A 211 9.14 22.02 -3.72
CA ARG A 211 9.37 21.93 -2.25
C ARG A 211 10.41 20.87 -1.83
N ASN A 212 11.41 20.62 -2.67
CA ASN A 212 12.63 19.91 -2.28
C ASN A 212 13.71 20.90 -1.78
N ARG A 213 14.94 20.40 -1.55
CA ARG A 213 16.09 21.19 -1.08
C ARG A 213 17.21 21.24 -2.11
N LEU A 214 16.83 21.35 -3.40
CA LEU A 214 17.79 21.41 -4.50
C LEU A 214 18.73 22.60 -4.31
N ASN A 215 20.01 22.35 -4.48
CA ASN A 215 21.06 23.36 -4.51
C ASN A 215 21.95 23.12 -5.73
N ASP A 216 22.72 24.13 -6.13
CA ASP A 216 23.58 24.07 -7.31
C ASP A 216 24.85 23.20 -7.09
N GLY A 217 25.00 22.61 -5.90
CA GLY A 217 26.25 22.03 -5.43
C GLY A 217 27.27 23.11 -5.05
N GLU A 218 28.04 22.89 -3.98
CA GLU A 218 29.31 23.59 -3.73
C GLU A 218 30.47 22.76 -4.30
#